data_AF-A0A9D6B5B9-F1
#
_entry.id   AF-A0A9D6B5B9-F1
#
_cell.length_a   1.000
_cell.length_b   1.000
_cell.length_c   1.000
_cell.angle_alpha   90.00
_cell.angle_beta   90.00
_cell.angle_gamma   90.00
#
_symmetry.space_group_name_H-M   'P 1'
#
loop_
_entity.id
_entity.type
_entity.pdbx_description
1 polymer ?
#
loop_
_entity_poly.entity_id
_entity_poly.type
_entity_poly.pdbx_seq_one_letter_code
_entity_poly.pdbx_strand_id
1 'polypeptide(L)'
;MNYLELTKKINTRVAAVLVISAAVVGVSTQALAWGPERPTTSGETGADFITFNSITDNKKVGDERNFVRIREAGAGEYINEAKLQPGKQYEVMTYYHNNAKTSLNASGVGIAKDVSVRTKMPSVVKPGERGNVSSIISASNAAPKEVWDEAYVTSDTDVALKYIAGSAKVTSNGPVNGQILPDSLFSTGALLGYDSLNGVLPGCAEYSGFVIYKFRVDAPNFDVQKQVSPTGQKQWQESYAAKPGEKVDYKITYTNTGTTAQNDVNIKDAMPKGMLYQPGSTKVYNTANPSGRGVSDNIVTSGINIGNYAAGGNAVVTYSATVANPNDLVCGANTLPNTASAITSGGAKSDTANVTVAVACAAEECKPGVPKGDARCTEACVPTEGQVVDANGNCVATSGSLPTTGPAETILTIIGIGALTAGGAYWYRSRQNLKKALAGVNLEHEEKAHDAPKLLKARTDTHKEDDKTDF
;
A
#
# COMPACT_ATOMS: atom_id res chain seq x y z
N MET A 1 3.53 -12.87 -43.53
CA MET A 1 2.11 -12.63 -43.86
C MET A 1 1.74 -11.23 -43.38
N ASN A 2 1.40 -10.35 -44.31
CA ASN A 2 0.99 -8.95 -44.09
C ASN A 2 -0.30 -8.85 -43.29
N TYR A 3 -0.39 -7.89 -42.36
CA TYR A 3 -1.63 -7.26 -41.94
C TYR A 3 -1.35 -5.81 -41.56
N LEU A 4 -1.43 -4.93 -42.56
CA LEU A 4 -1.64 -3.50 -42.41
C LEU A 4 -2.94 -3.16 -43.16
N GLU A 5 -3.67 -2.18 -42.65
CA GLU A 5 -4.90 -1.55 -43.19
C GLU A 5 -6.23 -2.27 -42.91
N LEU A 6 -6.90 -1.86 -41.83
CA LEU A 6 -8.34 -1.55 -41.90
C LEU A 6 -8.65 -0.31 -41.07
N THR A 7 -9.39 0.61 -41.68
CA THR A 7 -9.56 2.01 -41.30
C THR A 7 -10.88 2.29 -40.56
N LYS A 8 -10.92 3.49 -39.94
CA LYS A 8 -12.07 4.41 -39.66
C LYS A 8 -12.68 4.50 -38.25
N LYS A 9 -12.30 5.62 -37.60
CA LYS A 9 -13.11 6.64 -36.88
C LYS A 9 -14.22 6.17 -35.93
N ILE A 10 -13.96 6.28 -34.62
CA ILE A 10 -14.96 6.59 -33.58
C ILE A 10 -14.43 7.70 -32.67
N ASN A 11 -15.33 8.62 -32.31
CA ASN A 11 -15.14 9.84 -31.55
C ASN A 11 -14.69 9.63 -30.10
N THR A 12 -14.12 10.71 -29.59
CA THR A 12 -13.35 10.96 -28.37
C THR A 12 -14.10 10.77 -27.04
N ARG A 13 -13.32 10.38 -26.01
CA ARG A 13 -13.53 10.53 -24.55
C ARG A 13 -14.24 9.40 -23.77
N VAL A 14 -13.56 8.26 -23.66
CA VAL A 14 -13.44 7.51 -22.39
C VAL A 14 -11.99 7.06 -22.28
N ALA A 15 -11.22 7.68 -21.38
CA ALA A 15 -9.86 7.25 -21.10
C ALA A 15 -9.90 5.97 -20.26
N ALA A 16 -10.13 4.83 -20.92
CA ALA A 16 -9.80 3.54 -20.35
C ALA A 16 -8.27 3.42 -20.36
N VAL A 17 -7.65 3.56 -19.19
CA VAL A 17 -6.22 3.27 -18.99
C VAL A 17 -6.04 1.76 -19.17
N LEU A 18 -5.83 1.34 -20.42
CA LEU A 18 -5.26 0.05 -20.74
C LEU A 18 -3.78 0.10 -20.32
N VAL A 19 -3.50 -0.34 -19.09
CA VAL A 19 -2.13 -0.68 -18.68
C VAL A 19 -1.74 -1.91 -19.50
N ILE A 20 -1.21 -1.68 -20.70
CA ILE A 20 -0.42 -2.67 -21.41
C ILE A 20 0.89 -2.75 -20.61
N SER A 21 0.93 -3.65 -19.63
CA SER A 21 2.16 -4.03 -18.94
C SER A 21 3.04 -4.73 -19.96
N ALA A 22 3.79 -3.93 -20.73
CA ALA A 22 4.95 -4.41 -21.44
C ALA A 22 5.92 -4.96 -20.38
N ALA A 23 6.09 -6.28 -20.37
CA ALA A 23 7.15 -6.91 -19.61
C ALA A 23 8.47 -6.35 -20.16
N VAL A 24 9.02 -5.34 -19.46
CA VAL A 24 10.38 -4.88 -19.71
C VAL A 24 11.27 -6.05 -19.33
N VAL A 25 11.70 -6.82 -20.33
CA VAL A 25 12.77 -7.80 -20.18
C VAL A 25 14.05 -6.97 -20.03
N GLY A 26 14.29 -6.50 -18.81
CA GLY A 26 15.58 -5.99 -18.41
C GLY A 26 16.53 -7.17 -18.42
N VAL A 27 17.38 -7.27 -19.45
CA VAL A 27 18.49 -8.21 -19.46
C VAL A 27 19.55 -7.64 -18.51
N SER A 28 19.35 -7.84 -17.21
CA SER A 28 20.43 -7.67 -16.24
C SER A 28 21.42 -8.80 -16.50
N THR A 29 22.69 -8.47 -16.69
CA THR A 29 23.78 -9.45 -16.76
C THR A 29 23.87 -10.13 -15.40
N GLN A 30 23.19 -11.27 -15.25
CA GLN A 30 23.12 -11.99 -13.99
C GLN A 30 24.45 -12.70 -13.75
N ALA A 31 25.12 -12.37 -12.64
CA ALA A 31 26.01 -13.35 -12.01
C ALA A 31 25.13 -14.56 -11.66
N LEU A 32 25.42 -15.67 -12.32
CA LEU A 32 24.72 -16.94 -12.14
C LEU A 32 25.04 -17.47 -10.74
N ALA A 33 24.04 -17.61 -9.88
CA ALA A 33 24.22 -17.86 -8.45
C ALA A 33 23.84 -19.30 -8.05
N TRP A 34 24.61 -20.27 -8.56
CA TRP A 34 24.54 -21.66 -8.13
C TRP A 34 25.82 -22.08 -7.41
N GLY A 35 25.72 -23.17 -6.66
CA GLY A 35 26.87 -23.79 -6.03
C GLY A 35 26.58 -25.18 -5.46
N PRO A 36 27.54 -25.80 -4.78
CA PRO A 36 28.95 -25.40 -4.82
C PRO A 36 29.54 -25.74 -6.22
N GLU A 37 30.78 -25.31 -6.44
CA GLU A 37 31.56 -25.79 -7.59
C GLU A 37 31.64 -27.32 -7.53
N ARG A 38 31.43 -27.97 -8.68
CA ARG A 38 31.37 -29.43 -8.79
C ARG A 38 31.81 -29.88 -10.18
N PRO A 39 32.34 -31.11 -10.34
CA PRO A 39 32.68 -31.62 -11.66
C PRO A 39 31.46 -31.63 -12.57
N THR A 40 31.61 -31.02 -13.75
CA THR A 40 30.55 -30.93 -14.75
C THR A 40 30.81 -31.86 -15.92
N THR A 41 29.74 -32.27 -16.60
CA THR A 41 29.80 -33.08 -17.83
C THR A 41 29.09 -32.35 -18.98
N SER A 42 29.49 -32.68 -20.21
CA SER A 42 28.84 -32.21 -21.43
C SER A 42 28.31 -33.39 -22.25
N GLY A 43 27.33 -33.13 -23.12
CA GLY A 43 26.80 -34.10 -24.07
C GLY A 43 26.00 -35.25 -23.43
N GLU A 44 25.41 -35.02 -22.26
CA GLU A 44 24.53 -35.99 -21.56
C GLU A 44 25.19 -37.37 -21.28
N THR A 45 26.52 -37.39 -21.14
CA THR A 45 27.33 -38.63 -20.98
C THR A 45 27.23 -39.29 -19.59
N GLY A 46 26.64 -38.60 -18.61
CA GLY A 46 26.52 -39.04 -17.22
C GLY A 46 27.87 -39.06 -16.46
N ALA A 47 27.81 -39.02 -15.13
CA ALA A 47 28.95 -39.07 -14.23
C ALA A 47 29.20 -40.49 -13.70
N ASP A 48 30.45 -40.80 -13.37
CA ASP A 48 30.84 -42.10 -12.77
C ASP A 48 30.54 -42.17 -11.26
N PHE A 49 29.87 -41.16 -10.71
CA PHE A 49 29.45 -41.05 -9.33
C PHE A 49 28.14 -40.25 -9.23
N ILE A 50 27.50 -40.27 -8.06
CA ILE A 50 26.28 -39.53 -7.80
C ILE A 50 26.62 -38.05 -7.65
N THR A 51 26.11 -37.24 -8.56
CA THR A 51 26.16 -35.78 -8.52
C THR A 51 24.86 -35.24 -9.08
N PHE A 52 24.48 -34.05 -8.64
CA PHE A 52 23.23 -33.42 -9.06
C PHE A 52 23.49 -32.24 -9.96
N ASN A 53 22.66 -32.15 -11.00
CA ASN A 53 22.54 -31.00 -11.87
C ASN A 53 23.91 -30.46 -12.34
N SER A 54 24.72 -31.33 -12.92
CA SER A 54 26.11 -31.08 -13.33
C SER A 54 26.31 -31.10 -14.84
N ILE A 55 25.27 -31.34 -15.64
CA ILE A 55 25.35 -31.28 -17.10
C ILE A 55 25.19 -29.82 -17.55
N THR A 56 26.12 -29.32 -18.36
CA THR A 56 26.14 -27.89 -18.77
C THR A 56 25.35 -27.58 -20.03
N ASP A 57 24.95 -28.59 -20.79
CA ASP A 57 24.37 -28.47 -22.14
C ASP A 57 23.20 -29.44 -22.37
N ASN A 58 22.39 -29.71 -21.35
CA ASN A 58 21.22 -30.58 -21.46
C ASN A 58 20.26 -30.02 -22.52
N LYS A 59 19.85 -30.86 -23.48
CA LYS A 59 19.06 -30.41 -24.63
C LYS A 59 17.66 -29.92 -24.28
N LYS A 60 17.12 -30.33 -23.12
CA LYS A 60 15.78 -29.97 -22.65
C LYS A 60 15.78 -28.76 -21.73
N VAL A 61 16.76 -28.64 -20.83
CA VAL A 61 16.76 -27.61 -19.77
C VAL A 61 17.92 -26.61 -19.84
N GLY A 62 18.90 -26.85 -20.71
CA GLY A 62 20.13 -26.04 -20.83
C GLY A 62 21.18 -26.43 -19.79
N ASP A 63 21.85 -25.44 -19.21
CA ASP A 63 22.76 -25.67 -18.08
C ASP A 63 21.95 -26.09 -16.84
N GLU A 64 22.11 -27.35 -16.42
CA GLU A 64 21.38 -27.89 -15.27
C GLU A 64 21.76 -27.22 -13.97
N ARG A 65 22.92 -26.54 -13.89
CA ARG A 65 23.30 -25.79 -12.70
C ARG A 65 22.39 -24.59 -12.44
N ASN A 66 21.74 -24.07 -13.50
CA ASN A 66 20.62 -23.13 -13.42
C ASN A 66 19.29 -23.88 -13.33
N PHE A 67 19.00 -24.44 -12.16
CA PHE A 67 17.82 -25.28 -11.94
C PHE A 67 16.67 -24.63 -11.18
N VAL A 68 16.82 -23.42 -10.65
CA VAL A 68 15.78 -22.65 -9.99
C VAL A 68 15.35 -21.51 -10.90
N ARG A 69 14.08 -21.50 -11.30
CA ARG A 69 13.54 -20.47 -12.19
C ARG A 69 12.12 -20.10 -11.79
N ILE A 70 11.69 -18.90 -12.16
CA ILE A 70 10.42 -18.31 -11.74
C ILE A 70 9.63 -17.86 -12.96
N ARG A 71 8.30 -17.90 -12.89
CA ARG A 71 7.41 -17.23 -13.85
C ARG A 71 6.12 -16.77 -13.18
N GLU A 72 5.36 -15.89 -13.83
CA GLU A 72 3.96 -15.65 -13.44
C GLU A 72 3.15 -16.94 -13.71
N ALA A 73 2.33 -17.35 -12.75
CA ALA A 73 1.61 -18.62 -12.82
C ALA A 73 0.68 -18.65 -14.04
N GLY A 74 0.83 -19.65 -14.90
CA GLY A 74 0.06 -19.80 -16.14
C GLY A 74 0.48 -18.88 -17.29
N ALA A 75 1.60 -18.16 -17.17
CA ALA A 75 2.09 -17.24 -18.19
C ALA A 75 3.60 -17.39 -18.46
N GLY A 76 3.99 -17.19 -19.73
CA GLY A 76 5.38 -17.02 -20.14
C GLY A 76 6.33 -18.19 -19.89
N GLU A 77 7.61 -17.91 -20.13
CA GLU A 77 8.73 -18.81 -19.90
C GLU A 77 9.30 -18.65 -18.49
N TYR A 78 10.01 -19.67 -18.02
CA TYR A 78 10.74 -19.63 -16.76
C TYR A 78 12.02 -18.78 -16.90
N ILE A 79 12.14 -17.77 -16.04
CA ILE A 79 13.23 -16.79 -16.03
C ILE A 79 13.96 -16.78 -14.68
N ASN A 80 15.19 -16.26 -14.66
CA ASN A 80 16.03 -16.21 -13.45
C ASN A 80 15.72 -15.00 -12.55
N GLU A 81 15.06 -13.96 -13.09
CA GLU A 81 14.64 -12.80 -12.30
C GLU A 81 13.25 -12.32 -12.71
N ALA A 82 12.32 -12.25 -11.76
CA ALA A 82 10.95 -11.84 -12.01
C ALA A 82 10.60 -10.55 -11.27
N LYS A 83 10.00 -9.59 -11.98
CA LYS A 83 9.41 -8.40 -11.36
C LYS A 83 7.99 -8.71 -10.88
N LEU A 84 7.78 -8.65 -9.57
CA LEU A 84 6.54 -9.03 -8.90
C LEU A 84 5.47 -7.95 -9.01
N GLN A 85 4.26 -8.37 -9.37
CA GLN A 85 3.07 -7.53 -9.38
C GLN A 85 2.11 -7.94 -8.25
N PRO A 86 1.61 -6.98 -7.44
CA PRO A 86 0.59 -7.26 -6.44
C PRO A 86 -0.65 -7.95 -7.02
N GLY A 87 -1.19 -8.92 -6.29
CA GLY A 87 -2.39 -9.68 -6.70
C GLY A 87 -2.13 -10.84 -7.64
N LYS A 88 -0.92 -10.96 -8.20
CA LYS A 88 -0.54 -12.09 -9.06
C LYS A 88 0.02 -13.27 -8.27
N GLN A 89 -0.02 -14.43 -8.90
CA GLN A 89 0.64 -15.64 -8.43
C GLN A 89 1.84 -15.94 -9.31
N TYR A 90 2.86 -16.54 -8.72
CA TYR A 90 4.08 -16.94 -9.39
C TYR A 90 4.37 -18.41 -9.10
N GLU A 91 4.97 -19.07 -10.07
CA GLU A 91 5.45 -20.45 -9.99
C GLU A 91 6.97 -20.44 -9.91
N VAL A 92 7.51 -21.21 -8.96
CA VAL A 92 8.94 -21.50 -8.85
C VAL A 92 9.12 -22.95 -9.24
N MET A 93 10.08 -23.19 -10.13
CA MET A 93 10.46 -24.52 -10.59
C MET A 93 11.87 -24.83 -10.12
N THR A 94 12.08 -26.02 -9.59
CA THR A 94 13.38 -26.60 -9.24
C THR A 94 13.57 -27.88 -10.05
N TYR A 95 14.50 -27.89 -11.00
CA TYR A 95 14.88 -29.11 -11.72
C TYR A 95 15.79 -29.98 -10.85
N TYR A 96 15.59 -31.30 -10.84
CA TYR A 96 16.47 -32.24 -10.15
C TYR A 96 16.85 -33.38 -11.09
N HIS A 97 18.13 -33.71 -11.13
CA HIS A 97 18.68 -34.79 -11.94
C HIS A 97 19.92 -35.36 -11.25
N ASN A 98 19.84 -36.63 -10.84
CA ASN A 98 21.02 -37.41 -10.47
C ASN A 98 21.75 -37.79 -11.77
N ASN A 99 22.89 -37.16 -12.03
CA ASN A 99 23.63 -37.34 -13.27
C ASN A 99 24.48 -38.61 -13.31
N ALA A 100 24.43 -39.49 -12.30
CA ALA A 100 25.14 -40.77 -12.36
C ALA A 100 24.70 -41.58 -13.61
N LYS A 101 25.65 -42.26 -14.24
CA LYS A 101 25.37 -43.11 -15.42
C LYS A 101 24.38 -44.22 -15.09
N THR A 102 23.45 -44.49 -15.99
CA THR A 102 22.43 -45.55 -15.79
C THR A 102 23.06 -46.94 -15.59
N SER A 103 24.24 -47.20 -16.17
CA SER A 103 24.98 -48.44 -16.00
C SER A 103 25.40 -48.73 -14.55
N LEU A 104 25.43 -47.70 -13.69
CA LEU A 104 25.74 -47.82 -12.27
C LEU A 104 24.50 -48.14 -11.41
N ASN A 105 23.29 -48.07 -11.97
CA ASN A 105 22.07 -48.32 -11.20
C ASN A 105 21.95 -49.79 -10.79
N ALA A 106 22.33 -50.74 -11.66
CA ALA A 106 22.23 -52.17 -11.38
C ALA A 106 23.09 -52.63 -10.19
N SER A 107 24.25 -52.00 -9.98
CA SER A 107 25.12 -52.25 -8.83
C SER A 107 24.73 -51.42 -7.59
N GLY A 108 23.72 -50.56 -7.70
CA GLY A 108 23.31 -49.61 -6.66
C GLY A 108 24.22 -48.39 -6.51
N VAL A 109 25.35 -48.33 -7.21
CA VAL A 109 26.33 -47.22 -7.13
C VAL A 109 25.76 -45.93 -7.70
N GLY A 110 24.90 -46.02 -8.72
CA GLY A 110 24.23 -44.87 -9.34
C GLY A 110 22.99 -44.38 -8.60
N ILE A 111 22.57 -45.05 -7.52
CA ILE A 111 21.33 -44.74 -6.81
C ILE A 111 21.60 -43.78 -5.64
N ALA A 112 21.09 -42.55 -5.77
CA ALA A 112 21.14 -41.55 -4.72
C ALA A 112 20.17 -41.91 -3.57
N LYS A 113 20.60 -41.63 -2.34
CA LYS A 113 19.85 -41.91 -1.10
C LYS A 113 19.59 -40.64 -0.31
N ASP A 114 18.50 -40.67 0.45
CA ASP A 114 18.01 -39.54 1.24
C ASP A 114 17.89 -38.26 0.41
N VAL A 115 17.51 -38.42 -0.87
CA VAL A 115 17.38 -37.29 -1.78
C VAL A 115 16.26 -36.39 -1.29
N SER A 116 16.59 -35.13 -1.02
CA SER A 116 15.63 -34.15 -0.53
C SER A 116 15.81 -32.82 -1.22
N VAL A 117 14.72 -32.06 -1.33
CA VAL A 117 14.73 -30.67 -1.75
C VAL A 117 14.28 -29.78 -0.60
N ARG A 118 14.97 -28.65 -0.43
CA ARG A 118 14.56 -27.58 0.48
C ARG A 118 14.54 -26.27 -0.28
N THR A 119 13.56 -25.42 -0.03
CA THR A 119 13.45 -24.11 -0.67
C THR A 119 13.38 -22.99 0.36
N LYS A 120 13.81 -21.80 -0.05
CA LYS A 120 13.74 -20.58 0.75
C LYS A 120 13.28 -19.43 -0.16
N MET A 121 12.41 -18.59 0.37
CA MET A 121 12.03 -17.33 -0.27
C MET A 121 11.87 -16.24 0.79
N PRO A 122 12.09 -14.96 0.47
CA PRO A 122 11.83 -13.88 1.39
C PRO A 122 10.34 -13.79 1.66
N SER A 123 9.97 -13.42 2.89
CA SER A 123 8.57 -13.12 3.23
C SER A 123 8.13 -11.75 2.72
N VAL A 124 9.08 -10.82 2.48
CA VAL A 124 8.84 -9.45 2.03
C VAL A 124 9.93 -9.02 1.04
N VAL A 125 9.54 -8.27 0.01
CA VAL A 125 10.45 -7.59 -0.92
C VAL A 125 10.06 -6.12 -0.97
N LYS A 126 11.01 -5.22 -0.72
CA LYS A 126 10.78 -3.76 -0.79
C LYS A 126 11.27 -3.16 -2.11
N PRO A 127 10.84 -1.93 -2.48
CA PRO A 127 11.37 -1.22 -3.63
C PRO A 127 12.90 -1.10 -3.58
N GLY A 128 13.56 -1.47 -4.67
CA GLY A 128 15.02 -1.45 -4.78
C GLY A 128 15.75 -2.61 -4.10
N GLU A 129 15.05 -3.50 -3.39
CA GLU A 129 15.63 -4.75 -2.90
C GLU A 129 15.54 -5.86 -3.96
N ARG A 130 16.54 -6.75 -3.97
CA ARG A 130 16.56 -7.97 -4.79
C ARG A 130 16.36 -9.17 -3.87
N GLY A 131 15.16 -9.74 -3.89
CA GLY A 131 14.79 -10.90 -3.09
C GLY A 131 15.36 -12.20 -3.66
N ASN A 132 15.85 -13.09 -2.79
CA ASN A 132 16.46 -14.37 -3.16
C ASN A 132 15.47 -15.54 -2.99
N VAL A 133 15.18 -16.26 -4.07
CA VAL A 133 14.43 -17.51 -4.04
C VAL A 133 15.40 -18.63 -4.38
N SER A 134 15.64 -19.54 -3.44
CA SER A 134 16.65 -20.58 -3.58
C SER A 134 16.07 -21.96 -3.36
N SER A 135 16.66 -22.95 -4.01
CA SER A 135 16.42 -24.37 -3.72
C SER A 135 17.74 -25.09 -3.55
N ILE A 136 17.76 -26.00 -2.58
CA ILE A 136 18.88 -26.87 -2.25
C ILE A 136 18.42 -28.30 -2.49
N ILE A 137 19.18 -29.07 -3.28
CA ILE A 137 19.00 -30.51 -3.46
C ILE A 137 20.13 -31.19 -2.69
N SER A 138 19.78 -32.13 -1.82
CA SER A 138 20.75 -32.88 -1.01
C SER A 138 20.59 -34.37 -1.21
N ALA A 139 21.69 -35.13 -1.09
CA ALA A 139 21.65 -36.59 -0.98
C ALA A 139 22.81 -37.07 -0.10
N SER A 140 22.58 -38.10 0.72
CA SER A 140 23.55 -38.53 1.74
C SER A 140 24.83 -39.12 1.15
N ASN A 141 24.75 -39.67 -0.07
CA ASN A 141 25.83 -40.33 -0.80
C ASN A 141 26.23 -39.60 -2.10
N ALA A 142 25.80 -38.36 -2.31
CA ALA A 142 26.25 -37.55 -3.44
C ALA A 142 27.57 -36.82 -3.17
N ALA A 143 28.28 -36.48 -4.25
CA ALA A 143 29.45 -35.62 -4.23
C ALA A 143 29.26 -34.46 -5.23
N PRO A 144 29.04 -33.21 -4.77
CA PRO A 144 28.86 -32.78 -3.39
C PRO A 144 27.56 -33.34 -2.76
N LYS A 145 27.47 -33.32 -1.42
CA LYS A 145 26.27 -33.77 -0.69
C LYS A 145 25.05 -32.88 -0.91
N GLU A 146 25.28 -31.64 -1.32
CA GLU A 146 24.23 -30.69 -1.65
C GLU A 146 24.65 -29.80 -2.82
N VAL A 147 23.66 -29.38 -3.59
CA VAL A 147 23.77 -28.36 -4.64
C VAL A 147 22.64 -27.36 -4.43
N TRP A 148 22.91 -26.08 -4.71
CA TRP A 148 21.93 -25.01 -4.64
C TRP A 148 21.96 -24.14 -5.89
N ASP A 149 20.83 -23.50 -6.15
CA ASP A 149 20.68 -22.46 -7.16
C ASP A 149 19.66 -21.42 -6.71
N GLU A 150 19.76 -20.24 -7.30
CA GLU A 150 19.02 -19.05 -6.92
C GLU A 150 18.36 -18.39 -8.13
N ALA A 151 17.09 -18.07 -7.96
CA ALA A 151 16.40 -17.08 -8.77
C ALA A 151 16.07 -15.84 -7.93
N TYR A 152 15.77 -14.74 -8.60
CA TYR A 152 15.59 -13.45 -7.97
C TYR A 152 14.22 -12.85 -8.24
N VAL A 153 13.77 -12.01 -7.32
CA VAL A 153 12.52 -11.27 -7.43
C VAL A 153 12.73 -9.82 -7.04
N THR A 154 12.06 -8.91 -7.74
CA THR A 154 12.06 -7.46 -7.46
C THR A 154 10.64 -6.93 -7.44
N SER A 155 10.40 -5.74 -6.88
CA SER A 155 9.10 -5.06 -6.95
C SER A 155 9.25 -3.54 -6.91
N ASP A 156 8.26 -2.82 -7.44
CA ASP A 156 8.18 -1.34 -7.35
C ASP A 156 7.53 -0.86 -6.05
N THR A 157 6.90 -1.77 -5.29
CA THR A 157 6.19 -1.49 -4.05
C THR A 157 6.59 -2.48 -2.96
N ASP A 158 6.29 -2.17 -1.69
CA ASP A 158 6.41 -3.15 -0.61
C ASP A 158 5.43 -4.31 -0.87
N VAL A 159 5.94 -5.53 -1.04
CA VAL A 159 5.13 -6.73 -1.27
C VAL A 159 5.49 -7.85 -0.30
N ALA A 160 4.49 -8.61 0.13
CA ALA A 160 4.64 -9.82 0.92
C ALA A 160 4.45 -11.07 0.04
N LEU A 161 5.37 -12.01 0.12
CA LEU A 161 5.31 -13.25 -0.64
C LEU A 161 4.74 -14.33 0.26
N LYS A 162 3.66 -14.98 -0.17
CA LYS A 162 3.01 -16.02 0.62
C LYS A 162 2.89 -17.30 -0.18
N TYR A 163 3.52 -18.34 0.35
CA TYR A 163 3.41 -19.68 -0.19
C TYR A 163 1.93 -20.11 -0.21
N ILE A 164 1.53 -20.80 -1.27
CA ILE A 164 0.22 -21.42 -1.38
C ILE A 164 0.36 -22.85 -0.89
N ALA A 165 -0.08 -23.12 0.34
CA ALA A 165 -0.01 -24.45 0.97
C ALA A 165 -0.59 -25.54 0.06
N GLY A 166 0.10 -26.68 -0.03
CA GLY A 166 -0.29 -27.80 -0.91
C GLY A 166 -0.11 -27.55 -2.41
N SER A 167 0.50 -26.43 -2.82
CA SER A 167 0.78 -26.17 -4.25
C SER A 167 2.06 -26.83 -4.76
N ALA A 168 2.95 -27.28 -3.86
CA ALA A 168 4.21 -27.90 -4.23
C ALA A 168 3.96 -29.30 -4.81
N LYS A 169 4.33 -29.53 -6.06
CA LYS A 169 4.15 -30.81 -6.75
C LYS A 169 5.44 -31.26 -7.40
N VAL A 170 5.68 -32.57 -7.37
CA VAL A 170 6.71 -33.20 -8.20
C VAL A 170 6.14 -33.48 -9.59
N THR A 171 6.93 -33.21 -10.63
CA THR A 171 6.66 -33.60 -12.02
C THR A 171 7.79 -34.48 -12.49
N SER A 172 7.51 -35.74 -12.83
CA SER A 172 8.51 -36.71 -13.23
C SER A 172 7.94 -37.71 -14.24
N ASN A 173 8.77 -38.61 -14.78
CA ASN A 173 8.28 -39.70 -15.62
C ASN A 173 7.88 -40.95 -14.82
N GLY A 174 8.01 -40.92 -13.49
CA GLY A 174 7.75 -42.05 -12.61
C GLY A 174 6.38 -41.99 -11.92
N PRO A 175 6.05 -42.99 -11.09
CA PRO A 175 4.79 -43.06 -10.33
C PRO A 175 4.54 -41.86 -9.38
N VAL A 176 5.58 -41.15 -8.97
CA VAL A 176 5.42 -39.95 -8.12
C VAL A 176 4.84 -38.75 -8.86
N ASN A 177 4.77 -38.76 -10.19
CA ASN A 177 4.34 -37.62 -10.98
C ASN A 177 2.99 -37.04 -10.53
N GLY A 178 2.97 -35.74 -10.25
CA GLY A 178 1.79 -35.01 -9.78
C GLY A 178 1.53 -35.10 -8.28
N GLN A 179 2.30 -35.89 -7.51
CA GLN A 179 2.17 -35.96 -6.06
C GLN A 179 2.53 -34.61 -5.41
N ILE A 180 1.81 -34.30 -4.33
CA ILE A 180 2.01 -33.09 -3.54
C ILE A 180 3.15 -33.34 -2.55
N LEU A 181 4.12 -32.42 -2.50
CA LEU A 181 5.18 -32.42 -1.50
C LEU A 181 4.70 -31.73 -0.21
N PRO A 182 5.17 -32.19 0.96
CA PRO A 182 4.84 -31.55 2.23
C PRO A 182 5.43 -30.14 2.37
N ASP A 183 4.78 -29.30 3.18
CA ASP A 183 5.23 -27.94 3.51
C ASP A 183 6.59 -27.90 4.22
N SER A 184 7.08 -29.06 4.71
CA SER A 184 8.46 -29.22 5.18
C SER A 184 9.50 -28.83 4.13
N LEU A 185 9.12 -28.72 2.85
CA LEU A 185 9.87 -28.08 1.78
C LEU A 185 10.52 -26.73 2.18
N PHE A 186 9.84 -25.92 3.01
CA PHE A 186 10.35 -24.62 3.48
C PHE A 186 11.07 -24.68 4.85
N SER A 187 11.29 -25.88 5.39
CA SER A 187 11.96 -26.10 6.68
C SER A 187 12.99 -27.22 6.59
N THR A 188 12.64 -28.45 6.99
CA THR A 188 13.57 -29.59 7.02
C THR A 188 13.90 -30.15 5.64
N GLY A 189 13.03 -29.93 4.65
CA GLY A 189 13.10 -30.47 3.29
C GLY A 189 11.96 -31.46 3.01
N ALA A 190 11.75 -31.76 1.74
CA ALA A 190 10.84 -32.79 1.26
C ALA A 190 11.63 -33.87 0.51
N LEU A 191 11.36 -35.14 0.81
CA LEU A 191 12.01 -36.25 0.10
C LEU A 191 11.55 -36.31 -1.35
N LEU A 192 12.50 -36.62 -2.23
CA LEU A 192 12.27 -36.92 -3.64
C LEU A 192 12.49 -38.41 -3.88
N GLY A 193 12.01 -38.90 -5.00
CA GLY A 193 12.30 -40.26 -5.46
C GLY A 193 11.58 -40.54 -6.77
N TYR A 194 11.82 -41.71 -7.34
CA TYR A 194 11.22 -42.07 -8.63
C TYR A 194 9.91 -42.88 -8.47
N ASP A 195 9.97 -44.01 -7.75
CA ASP A 195 8.81 -44.88 -7.53
C ASP A 195 7.92 -44.39 -6.37
N SER A 196 8.55 -43.80 -5.35
CA SER A 196 7.88 -43.19 -4.21
C SER A 196 8.74 -42.04 -3.65
N LEU A 197 8.14 -41.14 -2.87
CA LEU A 197 8.84 -40.00 -2.25
C LEU A 197 9.62 -40.44 -1.00
N ASN A 198 10.58 -41.34 -1.17
CA ASN A 198 11.30 -42.03 -0.10
C ASN A 198 12.81 -41.72 -0.03
N GLY A 199 13.30 -40.77 -0.83
CA GLY A 199 14.71 -40.40 -0.89
C GLY A 199 15.55 -41.27 -1.83
N VAL A 200 14.95 -42.21 -2.58
CA VAL A 200 15.67 -43.11 -3.49
C VAL A 200 15.51 -42.63 -4.94
N LEU A 201 16.62 -42.23 -5.57
CA LEU A 201 16.61 -41.70 -6.93
C LEU A 201 17.73 -42.31 -7.79
N PRO A 202 17.39 -43.17 -8.78
CA PRO A 202 18.36 -43.69 -9.73
C PRO A 202 18.98 -42.58 -10.60
N GLY A 203 20.17 -42.83 -11.15
CA GLY A 203 20.84 -41.92 -12.06
C GLY A 203 20.33 -42.05 -13.49
N CYS A 204 20.45 -40.97 -14.28
CA CYS A 204 19.99 -40.78 -15.67
C CYS A 204 18.74 -39.90 -15.82
N ALA A 205 18.58 -39.31 -17.00
CA ALA A 205 17.59 -38.29 -17.30
C ALA A 205 16.14 -38.78 -17.21
N GLU A 206 15.88 -40.07 -17.39
CA GLU A 206 14.55 -40.66 -17.27
C GLU A 206 13.98 -40.58 -15.84
N TYR A 207 14.86 -40.55 -14.84
CA TYR A 207 14.53 -40.42 -13.42
C TYR A 207 14.52 -38.96 -12.93
N SER A 208 14.88 -38.00 -13.79
CA SER A 208 14.85 -36.58 -13.46
C SER A 208 13.42 -36.03 -13.38
N GLY A 209 13.28 -34.84 -12.81
CA GLY A 209 12.00 -34.17 -12.73
C GLY A 209 12.10 -32.73 -12.25
N PHE A 210 10.94 -32.17 -11.95
CA PHE A 210 10.78 -30.82 -11.44
C PHE A 210 10.00 -30.83 -10.14
N VAL A 211 10.32 -29.90 -9.25
CA VAL A 211 9.46 -29.50 -8.15
C VAL A 211 8.92 -28.12 -8.48
N ILE A 212 7.59 -28.00 -8.56
CA ILE A 212 6.92 -26.74 -8.89
C ILE A 212 6.03 -26.35 -7.74
N TYR A 213 6.18 -25.15 -7.21
CA TYR A 213 5.31 -24.61 -6.18
C TYR A 213 4.86 -23.19 -6.51
N LYS A 214 3.77 -22.74 -5.88
CA LYS A 214 3.20 -21.40 -6.11
C LYS A 214 3.29 -20.52 -4.88
N PHE A 215 3.49 -19.23 -5.12
CA PHE A 215 3.29 -18.19 -4.11
C PHE A 215 2.43 -17.07 -4.69
N ARG A 216 1.74 -16.34 -3.82
CA ARG A 216 1.02 -15.11 -4.16
C ARG A 216 1.78 -13.89 -3.69
N VAL A 217 1.62 -12.79 -4.41
CA VAL A 217 2.21 -11.48 -4.08
C VAL A 217 1.13 -10.61 -3.47
N ASP A 218 1.24 -10.37 -2.17
CA ASP A 218 0.29 -9.57 -1.41
C ASP A 218 0.80 -8.14 -1.19
N ALA A 219 -0.06 -7.14 -1.35
CA ALA A 219 0.26 -5.76 -1.02
C ALA A 219 -0.95 -5.00 -0.45
N PRO A 220 -0.76 -4.09 0.52
CA PRO A 220 -1.79 -3.15 0.90
C PRO A 220 -1.95 -2.07 -0.17
N ASN A 221 -3.18 -1.72 -0.52
CA ASN A 221 -3.50 -0.55 -1.33
C ASN A 221 -4.95 -0.13 -1.05
N PHE A 222 -5.27 1.14 -1.21
CA PHE A 222 -6.63 1.63 -1.04
C PHE A 222 -6.83 2.90 -1.84
N ASP A 223 -8.06 3.22 -2.21
CA ASP A 223 -8.38 4.49 -2.83
C ASP A 223 -9.33 5.30 -1.94
N VAL A 224 -9.26 6.62 -2.11
CA VAL A 224 -10.15 7.57 -1.47
C VAL A 224 -10.70 8.49 -2.56
N GLN A 225 -12.01 8.71 -2.55
CA GLN A 225 -12.66 9.67 -3.41
C GLN A 225 -13.50 10.61 -2.54
N LYS A 226 -13.47 11.90 -2.84
CA LYS A 226 -14.27 12.91 -2.17
C LYS A 226 -15.14 13.63 -3.17
N GLN A 227 -16.41 13.80 -2.82
CA GLN A 227 -17.37 14.50 -3.64
C GLN A 227 -18.22 15.42 -2.77
N VAL A 228 -18.82 16.42 -3.40
CA VAL A 228 -19.77 17.36 -2.80
C VAL A 228 -21.11 17.28 -3.53
N SER A 229 -22.19 17.62 -2.84
CA SER A 229 -23.54 17.74 -3.39
C SER A 229 -24.32 18.82 -2.66
N PRO A 230 -25.25 19.54 -3.30
CA PRO A 230 -26.25 20.29 -2.56
C PRO A 230 -27.04 19.37 -1.61
N THR A 231 -27.32 19.88 -0.41
CA THR A 231 -27.84 19.06 0.70
C THR A 231 -29.09 18.28 0.31
N GLY A 232 -29.10 16.98 0.60
CA GLY A 232 -30.24 16.08 0.37
C GLY A 232 -30.45 15.66 -1.10
N GLN A 233 -29.73 16.25 -2.07
CA GLN A 233 -29.95 15.98 -3.49
C GLN A 233 -29.17 14.75 -4.00
N LYS A 234 -28.06 14.37 -3.34
CA LYS A 234 -27.21 13.22 -3.71
C LYS A 234 -26.65 13.28 -5.15
N GLN A 235 -26.54 14.48 -5.70
CA GLN A 235 -25.86 14.81 -6.95
C GLN A 235 -24.37 15.00 -6.67
N TRP A 236 -23.62 13.90 -6.58
CA TRP A 236 -22.22 13.92 -6.18
C TRP A 236 -21.30 14.38 -7.32
N GLN A 237 -20.48 15.39 -7.05
CA GLN A 237 -19.55 16.00 -8.02
C GLN A 237 -18.25 16.45 -7.36
N GLU A 238 -17.20 16.66 -8.16
CA GLU A 238 -15.87 17.12 -7.70
C GLU A 238 -15.84 18.62 -7.37
N SER A 239 -16.76 19.39 -7.96
CA SER A 239 -16.85 20.84 -7.74
C SER A 239 -18.30 21.29 -7.84
N TYR A 240 -18.80 22.06 -6.87
CA TYR A 240 -20.16 22.58 -6.83
C TYR A 240 -20.19 24.09 -6.60
N ALA A 241 -20.98 24.80 -7.40
CA ALA A 241 -21.20 26.23 -7.22
C ALA A 241 -22.35 26.46 -6.24
N ALA A 242 -22.04 27.01 -5.07
CA ALA A 242 -22.99 27.27 -3.99
C ALA A 242 -23.15 28.77 -3.74
N LYS A 243 -24.23 29.14 -3.05
CA LYS A 243 -24.45 30.49 -2.54
C LYS A 243 -23.95 30.63 -1.10
N PRO A 244 -23.58 31.84 -0.65
CA PRO A 244 -23.31 32.07 0.76
C PRO A 244 -24.49 31.64 1.66
N GLY A 245 -24.21 30.98 2.78
CA GLY A 245 -25.23 30.41 3.67
C GLY A 245 -25.86 29.09 3.18
N GLU A 246 -25.52 28.61 1.98
CA GLU A 246 -26.04 27.35 1.46
C GLU A 246 -25.43 26.14 2.17
N LYS A 247 -26.24 25.09 2.39
CA LYS A 247 -25.76 23.82 2.93
C LYS A 247 -25.37 22.85 1.81
N VAL A 248 -24.22 22.20 1.97
CA VAL A 248 -23.76 21.12 1.09
C VAL A 248 -23.49 19.85 1.91
N ASP A 249 -23.67 18.70 1.26
CA ASP A 249 -23.25 17.40 1.76
C ASP A 249 -21.93 17.00 1.11
N TYR A 250 -21.00 16.48 1.91
CA TYR A 250 -19.78 15.83 1.44
C TYR A 250 -19.92 14.32 1.55
N LYS A 251 -19.28 13.61 0.62
CA LYS A 251 -19.15 12.16 0.60
C LYS A 251 -17.71 11.77 0.39
N ILE A 252 -17.19 10.91 1.27
CA ILE A 252 -15.88 10.31 1.18
C ILE A 252 -16.08 8.81 0.97
N THR A 253 -15.60 8.27 -0.13
CA THR A 253 -15.61 6.83 -0.41
C THR A 253 -14.21 6.30 -0.16
N TYR A 254 -14.07 5.33 0.74
CA TYR A 254 -12.86 4.54 0.92
C TYR A 254 -13.06 3.15 0.32
N THR A 255 -12.08 2.65 -0.43
CA THR A 255 -12.09 1.31 -1.00
C THR A 255 -10.74 0.64 -0.78
N ASN A 256 -10.72 -0.55 -0.16
CA ASN A 256 -9.51 -1.37 -0.08
C ASN A 256 -9.25 -2.06 -1.42
N THR A 257 -8.36 -1.51 -2.23
CA THR A 257 -7.97 -2.03 -3.55
C THR A 257 -6.77 -2.98 -3.50
N GLY A 258 -6.20 -3.20 -2.31
CA GLY A 258 -5.12 -4.15 -2.08
C GLY A 258 -5.62 -5.59 -1.95
N THR A 259 -4.67 -6.49 -1.72
CA THR A 259 -4.94 -7.93 -1.56
C THR A 259 -5.00 -8.37 -0.09
N THR A 260 -4.77 -7.43 0.83
CA THR A 260 -4.73 -7.67 2.27
C THR A 260 -5.82 -6.90 2.98
N ALA A 261 -6.30 -7.41 4.10
CA ALA A 261 -7.22 -6.67 4.96
C ALA A 261 -6.52 -5.42 5.52
N GLN A 262 -7.25 -4.31 5.57
CA GLN A 262 -6.81 -3.07 6.20
C GLN A 262 -7.62 -2.86 7.47
N ASN A 263 -6.90 -2.82 8.59
CA ASN A 263 -7.48 -2.62 9.89
C ASN A 263 -7.32 -1.17 10.32
N ASP A 264 -8.24 -0.72 11.18
CA ASP A 264 -8.21 0.61 11.79
C ASP A 264 -8.11 1.75 10.78
N VAL A 265 -8.92 1.67 9.72
CA VAL A 265 -8.97 2.70 8.68
C VAL A 265 -9.51 3.98 9.31
N ASN A 266 -8.70 5.04 9.29
CA ASN A 266 -9.03 6.33 9.86
C ASN A 266 -9.30 7.36 8.76
N ILE A 267 -10.45 8.03 8.81
CA ILE A 267 -10.82 9.10 7.89
C ILE A 267 -10.74 10.43 8.62
N LYS A 268 -10.07 11.40 8.01
CA LYS A 268 -9.98 12.78 8.49
C LYS A 268 -10.32 13.75 7.36
N ASP A 269 -10.87 14.88 7.72
CA ASP A 269 -11.26 15.93 6.80
C ASP A 269 -10.69 17.28 7.23
N ALA A 270 -10.13 18.03 6.27
CA ALA A 270 -9.63 19.37 6.48
C ALA A 270 -10.66 20.38 5.99
N MET A 271 -11.54 20.80 6.89
CA MET A 271 -12.56 21.82 6.58
C MET A 271 -11.89 23.15 6.23
N PRO A 272 -12.14 23.72 5.03
CA PRO A 272 -11.53 24.99 4.64
C PRO A 272 -12.15 26.16 5.40
N LYS A 273 -11.40 27.28 5.47
CA LYS A 273 -11.98 28.57 5.83
C LYS A 273 -13.14 28.89 4.87
N GLY A 274 -14.18 29.55 5.37
CA GLY A 274 -15.39 29.83 4.60
C GLY A 274 -16.41 28.68 4.56
N MET A 275 -16.14 27.55 5.23
CA MET A 275 -17.10 26.47 5.44
C MET A 275 -17.30 26.18 6.94
N LEU A 276 -18.54 25.91 7.34
CA LEU A 276 -18.94 25.62 8.71
C LEU A 276 -19.51 24.20 8.79
N TYR A 277 -18.75 23.28 9.37
CA TYR A 277 -19.19 21.91 9.65
C TYR A 277 -20.52 21.91 10.43
N GLN A 278 -21.41 20.96 10.14
CA GLN A 278 -22.65 20.74 10.88
C GLN A 278 -22.45 19.64 11.94
N PRO A 279 -22.41 19.96 13.25
CA PRO A 279 -22.28 18.97 14.32
C PRO A 279 -23.34 17.87 14.26
N GLY A 280 -22.94 16.63 14.55
CA GLY A 280 -23.81 15.45 14.52
C GLY A 280 -24.23 14.98 13.13
N SER A 281 -23.71 15.58 12.05
CA SER A 281 -24.10 15.21 10.68
C SER A 281 -23.34 13.99 10.14
N THR A 282 -22.25 13.58 10.79
CA THR A 282 -21.37 12.54 10.23
C THR A 282 -21.96 11.14 10.36
N LYS A 283 -22.03 10.43 9.24
CA LYS A 283 -22.48 9.05 9.14
C LYS A 283 -21.48 8.19 8.40
N VAL A 284 -21.33 6.94 8.84
CA VAL A 284 -20.52 5.90 8.17
C VAL A 284 -21.45 4.81 7.65
N TYR A 285 -21.34 4.51 6.36
CA TYR A 285 -22.05 3.45 5.65
C TYR A 285 -21.04 2.37 5.24
N ASN A 286 -21.33 1.14 5.61
CA ASN A 286 -20.58 -0.05 5.22
C ASN A 286 -21.50 -1.28 5.33
N THR A 287 -21.00 -2.48 5.04
CA THR A 287 -21.80 -3.71 5.06
C THR A 287 -22.44 -3.98 6.43
N ALA A 288 -21.79 -3.59 7.53
CA ALA A 288 -22.33 -3.72 8.88
C ALA A 288 -23.33 -2.62 9.26
N ASN A 289 -23.31 -1.48 8.55
CA ASN A 289 -24.12 -0.30 8.83
C ASN A 289 -24.76 0.23 7.53
N PRO A 290 -25.63 -0.55 6.85
CA PRO A 290 -26.15 -0.18 5.54
C PRO A 290 -27.04 1.08 5.58
N SER A 291 -27.71 1.33 6.71
CA SER A 291 -28.53 2.54 6.93
C SER A 291 -27.73 3.77 7.39
N GLY A 292 -26.42 3.62 7.58
CA GLY A 292 -25.54 4.66 8.10
C GLY A 292 -25.56 4.73 9.63
N ARG A 293 -24.38 4.61 10.23
CA ARG A 293 -24.17 4.78 11.67
C ARG A 293 -23.68 6.19 11.96
N GLY A 294 -24.34 6.91 12.87
CA GLY A 294 -23.83 8.19 13.38
C GLY A 294 -22.50 8.00 14.12
N VAL A 295 -21.56 8.90 13.91
CA VAL A 295 -20.22 8.86 14.52
C VAL A 295 -19.83 10.23 15.07
N SER A 296 -18.71 10.29 15.80
CA SER A 296 -18.22 11.54 16.38
C SER A 296 -17.88 12.59 15.32
N ASP A 297 -18.03 13.86 15.71
CA ASP A 297 -17.67 15.04 14.91
C ASP A 297 -16.16 15.21 14.70
N ASN A 298 -15.35 14.32 15.28
CA ASN A 298 -13.90 14.33 15.16
C ASN A 298 -13.39 14.17 13.72
N ILE A 299 -14.27 13.88 12.75
CA ILE A 299 -13.92 13.83 11.33
C ILE A 299 -13.15 15.09 10.89
N VAL A 300 -13.52 16.28 11.39
CA VAL A 300 -12.86 17.57 11.06
C VAL A 300 -11.72 17.95 12.02
N THR A 301 -11.39 17.10 13.01
CA THR A 301 -10.33 17.35 14.00
C THR A 301 -9.27 16.24 14.01
N SER A 302 -9.43 15.20 14.84
CA SER A 302 -8.49 14.08 14.98
C SER A 302 -8.72 12.95 13.97
N GLY A 303 -9.85 12.95 13.27
CA GLY A 303 -10.34 11.86 12.43
C GLY A 303 -11.25 10.88 13.17
N ILE A 304 -11.82 9.95 12.40
CA ILE A 304 -12.69 8.87 12.86
C ILE A 304 -12.19 7.52 12.34
N ASN A 305 -12.16 6.51 13.20
CA ASN A 305 -11.94 5.13 12.78
C ASN A 305 -13.25 4.55 12.23
N ILE A 306 -13.22 4.12 10.98
CA ILE A 306 -14.39 3.56 10.27
C ILE A 306 -14.43 2.03 10.30
N GLY A 307 -13.36 1.38 10.77
CA GLY A 307 -13.28 -0.05 11.04
C GLY A 307 -12.26 -0.77 10.17
N ASN A 308 -12.52 -2.08 9.97
CA ASN A 308 -11.65 -3.00 9.25
C ASN A 308 -12.29 -3.42 7.93
N TYR A 309 -11.49 -3.50 6.87
CA TYR A 309 -11.97 -3.78 5.52
C TYR A 309 -11.12 -4.87 4.89
N ALA A 310 -11.73 -6.01 4.58
CA ALA A 310 -11.12 -7.05 3.76
C ALA A 310 -10.75 -6.50 2.36
N ALA A 311 -9.93 -7.25 1.61
CA ALA A 311 -9.64 -6.92 0.22
C ALA A 311 -10.95 -6.75 -0.58
N GLY A 312 -11.08 -5.66 -1.34
CA GLY A 312 -12.30 -5.29 -2.06
C GLY A 312 -13.40 -4.65 -1.20
N GLY A 313 -13.26 -4.61 0.12
CA GLY A 313 -14.21 -3.96 1.02
C GLY A 313 -14.18 -2.44 0.93
N ASN A 314 -15.30 -1.79 1.21
CA ASN A 314 -15.44 -0.34 1.09
C ASN A 314 -16.32 0.28 2.19
N ALA A 315 -16.22 1.60 2.33
CA ALA A 315 -17.12 2.41 3.14
C ALA A 315 -17.34 3.79 2.55
N VAL A 316 -18.46 4.39 2.95
CA VAL A 316 -18.81 5.76 2.61
C VAL A 316 -19.00 6.54 3.89
N VAL A 317 -18.34 7.69 4.01
CA VAL A 317 -18.56 8.66 5.07
C VAL A 317 -19.26 9.87 4.48
N THR A 318 -20.34 10.32 5.09
CA THR A 318 -21.01 11.57 4.70
C THR A 318 -21.10 12.52 5.87
N TYR A 319 -21.11 13.82 5.60
CA TYR A 319 -21.40 14.87 6.58
C TYR A 319 -21.82 16.15 5.86
N SER A 320 -22.42 17.09 6.56
CA SER A 320 -22.89 18.35 5.98
C SER A 320 -22.05 19.53 6.47
N ALA A 321 -21.95 20.56 5.64
CA ALA A 321 -21.35 21.84 5.99
C ALA A 321 -22.16 22.99 5.36
N THR A 322 -22.07 24.17 5.94
CA THR A 322 -22.71 25.39 5.44
C THR A 322 -21.64 26.35 4.93
N VAL A 323 -21.85 26.96 3.77
CA VAL A 323 -21.01 28.06 3.29
C VAL A 323 -21.14 29.22 4.29
N ALA A 324 -20.01 29.75 4.76
CA ALA A 324 -19.97 30.84 5.72
C ALA A 324 -20.68 32.11 5.19
N ASN A 325 -20.85 33.10 6.06
CA ASN A 325 -21.50 34.35 5.71
C ASN A 325 -20.72 35.04 4.57
N PRO A 326 -21.38 35.72 3.62
CA PRO A 326 -20.67 36.43 2.54
C PRO A 326 -19.60 37.41 3.05
N ASN A 327 -19.77 37.97 4.25
CA ASN A 327 -18.79 38.86 4.88
C ASN A 327 -17.46 38.18 5.27
N ASP A 328 -17.46 36.85 5.38
CA ASP A 328 -16.25 36.04 5.68
C ASP A 328 -15.51 35.62 4.39
N LEU A 329 -16.03 36.00 3.22
CA LEU A 329 -15.52 35.64 1.90
C LEU A 329 -15.02 36.88 1.16
N VAL A 330 -14.09 36.67 0.25
CA VAL A 330 -13.57 37.76 -0.59
C VAL A 330 -14.64 38.14 -1.61
N CYS A 331 -14.75 39.43 -1.94
CA CYS A 331 -15.62 39.85 -3.03
C CYS A 331 -15.18 39.21 -4.38
N GLY A 332 -16.13 38.82 -5.22
CA GLY A 332 -15.87 38.07 -6.44
C GLY A 332 -15.85 36.55 -6.24
N ALA A 333 -14.99 35.85 -6.98
CA ALA A 333 -14.97 34.39 -7.04
C ALA A 333 -14.11 33.78 -5.93
N ASN A 334 -14.70 32.90 -5.14
CA ASN A 334 -14.05 32.11 -4.09
C ASN A 334 -14.04 30.63 -4.46
N THR A 335 -12.95 29.94 -4.17
CA THR A 335 -12.87 28.47 -4.24
C THR A 335 -12.50 27.96 -2.85
N LEU A 336 -13.34 27.08 -2.31
CA LEU A 336 -13.23 26.51 -0.97
C LEU A 336 -12.87 25.01 -1.12
N PRO A 337 -11.57 24.66 -1.18
CA PRO A 337 -11.14 23.29 -1.37
C PRO A 337 -11.28 22.51 -0.07
N ASN A 338 -12.08 21.44 -0.10
CA ASN A 338 -12.28 20.59 1.05
C ASN A 338 -11.57 19.25 0.82
N THR A 339 -10.57 18.91 1.62
CA THR A 339 -9.72 17.72 1.41
C THR A 339 -9.94 16.66 2.47
N ALA A 340 -10.30 15.44 2.05
CA ALA A 340 -10.36 14.27 2.93
C ALA A 340 -9.06 13.47 2.83
N SER A 341 -8.69 12.79 3.92
CA SER A 341 -7.57 11.86 3.99
C SER A 341 -8.03 10.55 4.60
N ALA A 342 -7.72 9.45 3.93
CA ALA A 342 -7.81 8.10 4.48
C ALA A 342 -6.41 7.65 4.90
N ILE A 343 -6.29 7.16 6.13
CA ILE A 343 -5.04 6.79 6.78
C ILE A 343 -5.17 5.35 7.25
N THR A 344 -4.22 4.50 6.84
CA THR A 344 -4.16 3.09 7.19
C THR A 344 -2.72 2.71 7.55
N SER A 345 -2.49 1.47 7.98
CA SER A 345 -1.13 0.96 8.19
C SER A 345 -0.30 0.95 6.89
N GLY A 346 -0.96 0.87 5.73
CA GLY A 346 -0.35 0.90 4.40
C GLY A 346 -0.01 2.29 3.88
N GLY A 347 -0.38 3.36 4.59
CA GLY A 347 -0.08 4.75 4.22
C GLY A 347 -1.28 5.68 4.32
N ALA A 348 -1.15 6.86 3.72
CA ALA A 348 -2.22 7.86 3.65
C ALA A 348 -2.45 8.28 2.20
N LYS A 349 -3.71 8.38 1.79
CA LYS A 349 -4.13 9.01 0.53
C LYS A 349 -5.17 10.09 0.82
N SER A 350 -5.29 11.06 -0.07
CA SER A 350 -6.23 12.17 0.07
C SER A 350 -6.90 12.50 -1.25
N ASP A 351 -8.11 13.05 -1.16
CA ASP A 351 -8.83 13.57 -2.31
C ASP A 351 -9.62 14.83 -1.95
N THR A 352 -9.89 15.69 -2.93
CA THR A 352 -10.42 17.05 -2.71
C THR A 352 -11.64 17.33 -3.55
N ALA A 353 -12.72 17.78 -2.91
CA ALA A 353 -13.88 18.34 -3.58
C ALA A 353 -13.96 19.85 -3.32
N ASN A 354 -14.34 20.62 -4.32
CA ASN A 354 -14.38 22.08 -4.26
C ASN A 354 -15.81 22.61 -4.12
N VAL A 355 -15.98 23.66 -3.33
CA VAL A 355 -17.16 24.52 -3.39
C VAL A 355 -16.73 25.87 -3.95
N THR A 356 -17.40 26.35 -5.00
CA THR A 356 -17.16 27.68 -5.54
C THR A 356 -18.30 28.61 -5.15
N VAL A 357 -17.95 29.85 -4.79
CA VAL A 357 -18.92 30.84 -4.31
C VAL A 357 -18.62 32.17 -4.98
N ALA A 358 -19.63 32.74 -5.64
CA ALA A 358 -19.57 34.10 -6.17
C ALA A 358 -20.20 35.05 -5.16
N VAL A 359 -19.41 36.00 -4.64
CA VAL A 359 -19.86 37.06 -3.75
C VAL A 359 -19.94 38.35 -4.55
N ALA A 360 -21.11 38.98 -4.56
CA ALA A 360 -21.27 40.27 -5.21
C ALA A 360 -20.36 41.30 -4.53
N CYS A 361 -19.51 41.97 -5.31
CA CYS A 361 -18.77 43.12 -4.81
C CYS A 361 -19.75 44.24 -4.50
N ALA A 362 -19.53 44.96 -3.39
CA ALA A 362 -20.20 46.24 -3.19
C ALA A 362 -19.93 47.12 -4.43
N ALA A 363 -20.95 47.86 -4.87
CA ALA A 363 -20.76 48.85 -5.92
C ALA A 363 -19.67 49.83 -5.47
N GLU A 364 -18.80 50.29 -6.38
CA GLU A 364 -17.91 51.40 -6.03
C GLU A 364 -18.79 52.60 -5.69
N GLU A 365 -18.65 53.10 -4.47
CA GLU A 365 -19.39 54.27 -3.98
C GLU A 365 -18.43 55.45 -3.87
N CYS A 366 -18.84 56.63 -4.35
CA CYS A 366 -18.07 57.86 -4.20
C CYS A 366 -18.25 58.50 -2.81
N LYS A 367 -19.39 58.23 -2.17
CA LYS A 367 -19.78 58.60 -0.80
C LYS A 367 -20.67 57.47 -0.26
N PRO A 368 -20.77 57.25 1.07
CA PRO A 368 -21.63 56.19 1.63
C PRO A 368 -23.05 56.23 1.06
N GLY A 369 -23.49 55.16 0.39
CA GLY A 369 -24.80 55.03 -0.26
C GLY A 369 -24.94 55.74 -1.61
N VAL A 370 -23.85 56.23 -2.21
CA VAL A 370 -23.87 56.94 -3.51
C VAL A 370 -22.97 56.20 -4.52
N PRO A 371 -23.55 55.53 -5.54
CA PRO A 371 -22.78 54.84 -6.56
C PRO A 371 -21.85 55.77 -7.34
N LYS A 372 -20.66 55.30 -7.69
CA LYS A 372 -19.69 56.02 -8.52
C LYS A 372 -20.31 56.37 -9.88
N GLY A 373 -20.30 57.66 -10.23
CA GLY A 373 -20.91 58.20 -11.45
C GLY A 373 -22.29 58.85 -11.23
N ASP A 374 -22.85 58.79 -10.02
CA ASP A 374 -24.04 59.55 -9.64
C ASP A 374 -23.74 61.06 -9.58
N ALA A 375 -24.70 61.92 -9.93
CA ALA A 375 -24.53 63.38 -9.88
C ALA A 375 -24.15 63.88 -8.47
N ARG A 376 -24.62 63.20 -7.42
CA ARG A 376 -24.29 63.48 -6.01
C ARG A 376 -22.81 63.24 -5.66
N CYS A 377 -22.05 62.56 -6.54
CA CYS A 377 -20.60 62.44 -6.44
C CYS A 377 -19.86 63.76 -6.71
N THR A 378 -20.49 64.72 -7.40
CA THR A 378 -19.86 65.99 -7.79
C THR A 378 -20.21 67.17 -6.88
N GLU A 379 -21.19 67.00 -5.98
CA GLU A 379 -21.55 68.04 -5.03
C GLU A 379 -20.47 68.18 -3.95
N ALA A 380 -19.79 69.33 -3.92
CA ALA A 380 -18.87 69.69 -2.85
C ALA A 380 -19.64 69.82 -1.54
N CYS A 381 -19.10 69.24 -0.46
CA CYS A 381 -19.73 69.36 0.85
C CYS A 381 -19.74 70.83 1.33
N VAL A 382 -20.88 71.30 1.86
CA VAL A 382 -20.99 72.63 2.49
C VAL A 382 -20.88 72.44 4.01
N PRO A 383 -19.74 72.77 4.64
CA PRO A 383 -19.54 72.55 6.07
C PRO A 383 -20.43 73.47 6.91
N THR A 384 -21.01 72.92 7.97
CA THR A 384 -21.64 73.68 9.07
C THR A 384 -20.63 73.95 10.19
N GLU A 385 -20.93 74.87 11.10
CA GLU A 385 -20.01 75.29 12.17
C GLU A 385 -19.49 74.09 12.98
N GLY A 386 -18.18 73.82 12.93
CA GLY A 386 -17.54 72.66 13.54
C GLY A 386 -17.11 71.53 12.57
N GLN A 387 -17.28 71.71 11.25
CA GLN A 387 -16.80 70.75 10.24
C GLN A 387 -15.75 71.37 9.31
N VAL A 388 -14.80 70.55 8.83
CA VAL A 388 -13.83 70.90 7.78
C VAL A 388 -13.97 69.94 6.60
N VAL A 389 -13.67 70.40 5.39
CA VAL A 389 -13.66 69.55 4.19
C VAL A 389 -12.32 68.81 4.12
N ASP A 390 -12.35 67.48 4.09
CA ASP A 390 -11.14 66.66 3.95
C ASP A 390 -10.59 66.67 2.51
N ALA A 391 -9.41 66.06 2.30
CA ALA A 391 -8.75 65.98 0.99
C ALA A 391 -9.58 65.25 -0.09
N ASN A 392 -10.65 64.54 0.31
CA ASN A 392 -11.56 63.80 -0.56
C ASN A 392 -12.89 64.55 -0.79
N GLY A 393 -13.05 65.76 -0.24
CA GLY A 393 -14.25 66.59 -0.42
C GLY A 393 -15.40 66.31 0.56
N ASN A 394 -15.16 65.58 1.66
CA ASN A 394 -16.18 65.26 2.67
C ASN A 394 -16.13 66.21 3.87
N CYS A 395 -17.28 66.59 4.44
CA CYS A 395 -17.30 67.32 5.71
C CYS A 395 -17.06 66.37 6.88
N VAL A 396 -15.96 66.56 7.60
CA VAL A 396 -15.61 65.82 8.81
C VAL A 396 -15.65 66.74 10.01
N ALA A 397 -16.13 66.23 11.15
CA ALA A 397 -16.08 66.97 12.41
C ALA A 397 -14.62 67.20 12.84
N THR A 398 -14.31 68.38 13.40
CA THR A 398 -12.98 68.66 13.96
C THR A 398 -12.74 67.86 15.25
N SER A 399 -12.44 66.57 15.12
CA SER A 399 -11.89 65.75 16.19
C SER A 399 -10.41 65.47 15.91
N GLY A 400 -9.54 65.95 16.79
CA GLY A 400 -8.11 65.70 16.70
C GLY A 400 -7.77 64.23 16.92
N SER A 401 -7.31 63.54 15.88
CA SER A 401 -6.09 62.70 15.86
C SER A 401 -5.97 61.97 14.52
N LEU A 402 -4.72 61.82 14.08
CA LEU A 402 -4.29 61.32 12.77
C LEU A 402 -4.81 59.90 12.44
N PRO A 403 -5.12 59.59 11.17
CA PRO A 403 -5.10 58.22 10.68
C PRO A 403 -3.64 57.79 10.44
N THR A 404 -3.19 56.74 11.13
CA THR A 404 -1.97 56.03 10.74
C THR A 404 -2.26 55.17 9.51
N THR A 405 -1.59 55.51 8.41
CA THR A 405 -1.52 54.72 7.17
C THR A 405 -0.90 53.35 7.43
N GLY A 406 -1.47 52.29 6.82
CA GLY A 406 -0.98 50.92 6.96
C GLY A 406 0.34 50.64 6.23
N PRO A 407 0.76 49.37 6.21
CA PRO A 407 1.47 48.81 5.07
C PRO A 407 0.59 47.77 4.36
N ALA A 408 0.64 47.81 3.03
CA ALA A 408 0.26 46.72 2.18
C ALA A 408 1.04 45.45 2.54
N GLU A 409 0.35 44.33 2.67
CA GLU A 409 0.98 43.00 2.58
C GLU A 409 0.41 42.27 1.36
N THR A 410 1.23 42.25 0.31
CA THR A 410 1.27 41.14 -0.66
C THR A 410 1.51 39.84 0.09
N ILE A 411 0.50 38.98 0.20
CA ILE A 411 0.68 37.60 0.65
C ILE A 411 0.67 36.68 -0.58
N LEU A 412 1.88 36.39 -1.04
CA LEU A 412 2.26 35.09 -1.59
C LEU A 412 2.04 34.04 -0.49
N THR A 413 1.15 33.08 -0.70
CA THR A 413 1.17 31.82 0.07
C THR A 413 0.99 30.63 -0.86
N ILE A 414 2.12 30.19 -1.40
CA ILE A 414 2.48 28.77 -1.45
C ILE A 414 2.29 28.23 -0.03
N ILE A 415 1.46 27.20 0.15
CA ILE A 415 1.67 26.02 1.02
C ILE A 415 0.50 25.06 0.70
N GLY A 416 0.77 24.17 -0.25
CA GLY A 416 0.09 22.88 -0.42
C GLY A 416 0.98 21.73 0.06
N ILE A 417 1.87 21.99 1.03
CA ILE A 417 2.74 20.99 1.67
C ILE A 417 2.51 21.10 3.17
N GLY A 418 1.36 20.58 3.62
CA GLY A 418 0.97 20.58 5.03
C GLY A 418 0.18 19.35 5.45
N ALA A 419 0.14 18.29 4.62
CA ALA A 419 -0.53 17.04 4.95
C ALA A 419 0.42 15.92 5.44
N LEU A 420 1.75 16.08 5.30
CA LEU A 420 2.71 15.02 5.66
C LEU A 420 3.13 15.02 7.14
N THR A 421 2.96 16.12 7.89
CA THR A 421 3.50 16.21 9.26
C THR A 421 2.64 15.51 10.31
N ALA A 422 1.30 15.47 10.15
CA ALA A 422 0.43 14.69 11.04
C ALA A 422 0.42 13.19 10.70
N GLY A 423 0.53 12.85 9.41
CA GLY A 423 0.69 11.47 8.94
C GLY A 423 2.03 10.86 9.34
N GLY A 424 3.11 11.64 9.33
CA GLY A 424 4.46 11.19 9.71
C GLY A 424 4.58 10.75 11.17
N ALA A 425 3.96 11.48 12.12
CA ALA A 425 3.98 11.10 13.53
C ALA A 425 3.21 9.81 13.80
N TYR A 426 2.09 9.58 13.10
CA TYR A 426 1.30 8.36 13.22
C TYR A 426 1.93 7.18 12.46
N TRP A 427 2.53 7.43 11.28
CA TRP A 427 3.33 6.46 10.52
C TRP A 427 4.57 6.00 11.29
N TYR A 428 5.26 6.93 11.97
CA TYR A 428 6.39 6.62 12.84
C TYR A 428 5.96 5.79 14.06
N ARG A 429 4.81 6.11 14.68
CA ARG A 429 4.26 5.35 15.82
C ARG A 429 3.69 3.98 15.40
N SER A 430 3.17 3.86 14.18
CA SER A 430 2.70 2.60 13.59
C SER A 430 3.86 1.63 13.30
N ARG A 431 5.00 2.13 12.80
CA ARG A 431 6.23 1.30 12.63
C ARG A 431 6.82 0.79 13.94
N GLN A 432 6.66 1.52 15.05
CA GLN A 432 7.05 1.04 16.38
C GLN A 432 6.15 -0.11 16.85
N ASN A 433 4.85 -0.06 16.56
CA ASN A 433 3.91 -1.14 16.86
C ASN A 433 4.13 -2.35 15.94
N LEU A 434 4.51 -2.15 14.67
CA LEU A 434 4.91 -3.21 13.75
C LEU A 434 6.21 -3.89 14.21
N LYS A 435 7.19 -3.13 14.73
CA LYS A 435 8.40 -3.69 15.35
C LYS A 435 8.07 -4.52 16.60
N LYS A 436 7.13 -4.10 17.44
CA LYS A 436 6.68 -4.88 18.60
C LYS A 436 5.86 -6.12 18.23
N ALA A 437 5.10 -6.07 17.13
CA ALA A 437 4.36 -7.22 16.60
C ALA A 437 5.27 -8.22 15.85
N LEU A 438 6.38 -7.75 15.28
CA LEU A 438 7.38 -8.58 14.58
C LEU A 438 8.54 -9.05 15.48
N ALA A 439 8.70 -8.49 16.69
CA ALA A 439 9.74 -8.89 17.66
C ALA A 439 9.31 -10.02 18.61
N GLY A 440 8.12 -10.58 18.42
CA GLY A 440 7.62 -11.67 19.26
C GLY A 440 8.09 -13.05 18.82
N VAL A 441 9.39 -13.36 18.86
CA VAL A 441 9.95 -14.68 19.25
C VAL A 441 11.41 -14.51 19.75
N ASN A 442 11.67 -15.05 20.94
CA ASN A 442 12.91 -15.14 21.74
C ASN A 442 13.26 -13.99 22.69
N LEU A 443 12.75 -14.13 23.92
CA LEU A 443 13.35 -13.64 25.16
C LEU A 443 14.18 -14.79 25.75
N GLU A 444 15.50 -14.74 25.55
CA GLU A 444 16.41 -15.38 26.52
C GLU A 444 16.77 -14.38 27.61
N HIS A 445 16.78 -14.92 28.81
CA HIS A 445 17.21 -14.38 30.09
C HIS A 445 18.46 -13.50 29.99
N GLU A 446 18.45 -12.33 30.64
CA GLU A 446 19.49 -12.01 31.61
C GLU A 446 19.03 -10.96 32.63
N GLU A 447 19.15 -11.37 33.87
CA GLU A 447 18.88 -10.65 35.11
C GLU A 447 20.02 -9.65 35.40
N LYS A 448 19.69 -8.39 35.74
CA LYS A 448 20.33 -7.62 36.85
C LYS A 448 19.73 -6.22 37.05
N ALA A 449 18.91 -6.16 38.10
CA ALA A 449 18.97 -5.27 39.28
C ALA A 449 19.31 -3.76 39.18
N HIS A 450 18.61 -3.01 40.07
CA HIS A 450 18.78 -1.62 40.54
C HIS A 450 18.31 -0.51 39.56
N ASP A 451 17.53 0.52 39.93
CA ASP A 451 17.19 1.13 41.22
C ASP A 451 15.79 1.80 41.12
N ALA A 452 15.01 1.78 42.21
CA ALA A 452 13.73 2.49 42.33
C ALA A 452 13.86 3.75 43.21
N PRO A 453 13.34 4.92 42.79
CA PRO A 453 13.04 5.99 43.74
C PRO A 453 11.66 5.79 44.36
N LYS A 454 11.68 5.67 45.70
CA LYS A 454 10.54 5.85 46.61
C LYS A 454 9.79 7.15 46.31
N LEU A 455 8.47 7.16 46.56
CA LEU A 455 7.55 8.27 46.92
C LEU A 455 6.12 7.72 46.59
N LEU A 456 5.08 7.71 47.40
CA LEU A 456 4.67 8.40 48.62
C LEU A 456 3.65 7.52 49.36
N LYS A 457 3.72 7.50 50.70
CA LYS A 457 2.65 7.03 51.58
C LYS A 457 1.51 8.04 51.55
N ALA A 458 0.28 7.58 51.34
CA ALA A 458 -0.91 8.23 51.86
C ALA A 458 -1.56 7.30 52.88
N ARG A 459 -1.57 7.74 54.13
CA ARG A 459 -2.45 7.26 55.22
C ARG A 459 -3.80 7.95 55.07
N THR A 460 -4.87 7.21 55.41
CA THR A 460 -6.16 7.59 56.02
C THR A 460 -7.20 6.60 55.47
N ASP A 461 -8.03 5.86 56.20
CA ASP A 461 -8.36 5.86 57.61
C ASP A 461 -8.87 4.47 58.01
N THR A 462 -8.63 4.14 59.26
CA THR A 462 -9.23 3.03 60.01
C THR A 462 -10.73 3.25 60.24
N HIS A 463 -11.55 2.25 59.93
CA HIS A 463 -12.75 1.96 60.70
C HIS A 463 -12.88 0.44 60.93
N LYS A 464 -13.20 0.11 62.18
CA LYS A 464 -13.32 -1.21 62.80
C LYS A 464 -14.55 -1.99 62.34
N GLU A 465 -14.45 -3.31 62.53
CA GLU A 465 -15.43 -4.34 63.01
C GLU A 465 -15.32 -5.59 62.14
N ASP A 466 -14.63 -6.62 62.63
CA ASP A 466 -15.19 -7.77 63.37
C ASP A 466 -16.04 -8.68 62.45
N ASP A 467 -15.49 -9.82 62.02
CA ASP A 467 -16.01 -11.14 62.40
C ASP A 467 -15.04 -12.28 62.02
N LYS A 468 -15.11 -13.33 62.84
CA LYS A 468 -14.48 -14.66 62.76
C LYS A 468 -14.97 -15.40 61.49
N THR A 469 -14.28 -16.38 60.91
CA THR A 469 -13.93 -17.70 61.46
C THR A 469 -13.00 -18.45 60.50
N ASP A 470 -12.17 -19.30 61.07
CA ASP A 470 -11.40 -20.39 60.45
C ASP A 470 -12.20 -21.22 59.43
N PHE A 471 -11.60 -21.51 58.27
CA PHE A 471 -11.28 -22.86 57.74
C PHE A 471 -10.40 -22.76 56.49
#